data_AF-A0AAY4CNG7-F1
#
_entry.id   AF-A0AAY4CNG7-F1
#
_cell.length_a   1.000
_cell.length_b   1.000
_cell.length_c   1.000
_cell.angle_alpha   90.00
_cell.angle_beta   90.00
_cell.angle_gamma   90.00
#
_symmetry.space_group_name_H-M   'P 1'
#
loop_
_entity.id
_entity.type
_entity.pdbx_description
1 polymer ?
#
loop_
_entity_poly.entity_id
_entity_poly.type
_entity_poly.pdbx_seq_one_letter_code
_entity_poly.pdbx_strand_id
1 'polypeptide(L)'
;MYVRPPTPPSRKQRGPVKLEAQINKPARQTMGPALHSKKPALSYKPNPIQVYTRNGDKRIMDDSGLIRKYVYKPDYGKTPKCVLLKKYLLDEDEEDRLKREAAQKAQEEQEASLEGLKNKWKYKLYLEQEMDHVEEDIRNL
;
A
#
# COMPACT_ATOMS: atom_id res chain seq x y z
N MET A 1 -19.96 -29.59 0.34
CA MET A 1 -18.96 -30.68 0.43
C MET A 1 -17.63 -30.07 0.82
N TYR A 2 -17.09 -30.40 1.99
CA TYR A 2 -15.78 -29.88 2.44
C TYR A 2 -14.67 -30.83 2.00
N VAL A 3 -13.70 -30.32 1.22
CA VAL A 3 -12.51 -31.08 0.79
C VAL A 3 -11.42 -30.88 1.83
N ARG A 4 -10.95 -31.98 2.44
CA ARG A 4 -9.82 -31.92 3.40
C ARG A 4 -8.52 -31.59 2.67
N PRO A 5 -7.68 -30.69 3.22
CA PRO A 5 -6.36 -30.45 2.67
C PRO A 5 -5.44 -31.67 2.87
N PRO A 6 -4.46 -31.89 1.97
CA PRO A 6 -3.54 -33.01 2.06
C PRO A 6 -2.62 -32.87 3.28
N THR A 7 -2.35 -33.99 3.96
CA THR A 7 -1.46 -34.05 5.11
C THR A 7 0.01 -33.85 4.69
N PRO A 8 0.80 -33.11 5.49
CA PRO A 8 2.23 -32.94 5.23
C PRO A 8 3.01 -34.26 5.43
N PRO A 9 4.10 -34.50 4.68
CA PRO A 9 4.88 -35.71 4.80
C PRO A 9 5.58 -35.78 6.16
N SER A 10 5.53 -36.97 6.78
CA SER A 10 6.16 -37.24 8.08
C SER A 10 7.69 -37.09 8.00
N ARG A 11 8.24 -36.30 8.93
CA ARG A 11 9.68 -36.03 9.06
C ARG A 11 10.40 -37.31 9.49
N LYS A 12 11.09 -37.98 8.55
CA LYS A 12 11.95 -39.12 8.89
C LYS A 12 12.99 -38.69 9.91
N GLN A 13 12.96 -39.27 11.11
CA GLN A 13 14.04 -39.09 12.07
C GLN A 13 15.31 -39.75 11.52
N ARG A 14 16.41 -39.00 11.46
CA ARG A 14 17.71 -39.56 11.11
C ARG A 14 18.22 -40.32 12.35
N GLY A 15 18.61 -41.58 12.16
CA GLY A 15 19.19 -42.39 13.23
C GLY A 15 20.52 -41.82 13.74
N PRO A 16 21.01 -42.30 14.90
CA PRO A 16 22.23 -41.77 15.51
C PRO A 16 23.46 -42.05 14.65
N VAL A 17 24.28 -41.03 14.45
CA VAL A 17 25.56 -41.11 13.75
C VAL A 17 26.58 -41.76 14.69
N LYS A 18 27.12 -42.92 14.32
CA LYS A 18 28.25 -43.54 15.05
C LYS A 18 29.51 -42.71 14.82
N LEU A 19 30.04 -42.09 15.86
CA LEU A 19 31.36 -41.48 15.88
C LEU A 19 32.39 -42.58 16.19
N GLU A 20 32.99 -43.16 15.15
CA GLU A 20 34.15 -44.04 15.35
C GLU A 20 35.40 -43.17 15.57
N ALA A 21 36.02 -43.33 16.74
CA ALA A 21 37.30 -42.71 17.06
C ALA A 21 38.40 -43.35 16.21
N GLN A 22 38.92 -42.60 15.24
CA GLN A 22 40.08 -43.04 14.45
C GLN A 22 41.33 -42.98 15.33
N ILE A 23 41.81 -44.17 15.72
CA ILE A 23 43.08 -44.40 16.42
C ILE A 23 44.24 -43.98 15.49
N ASN A 24 45.18 -43.23 16.07
CA ASN A 24 46.35 -42.66 15.40
C ASN A 24 47.17 -43.72 14.63
N LYS A 25 47.40 -43.50 13.33
CA LYS A 25 48.37 -44.27 12.53
C LYS A 25 49.78 -43.65 12.70
N PRO A 26 50.87 -44.45 12.81
CA PRO A 26 52.20 -43.89 12.97
C PRO A 26 52.73 -43.24 11.68
N ALA A 27 53.57 -42.22 11.86
CA ALA A 27 54.17 -41.42 10.80
C ALA A 27 55.09 -42.25 9.89
N ARG A 28 54.89 -42.17 8.57
CA ARG A 28 55.90 -42.58 7.58
C ARG A 28 56.70 -41.36 7.15
N GLN A 29 58.02 -41.45 7.28
CA GLN A 29 59.00 -40.45 6.85
C GLN A 29 59.20 -40.49 5.31
N THR A 30 58.98 -39.32 4.70
CA THR A 30 59.63 -38.59 3.57
C THR A 30 60.54 -39.32 2.54
N MET A 31 60.78 -38.88 1.29
CA MET A 31 60.84 -37.54 0.66
C MET A 31 60.50 -37.66 -0.85
N GLY A 32 59.72 -36.72 -1.39
CA GLY A 32 59.59 -36.50 -2.84
C GLY A 32 59.40 -35.00 -3.11
N PRO A 33 59.85 -34.46 -4.25
CA PRO A 33 59.90 -33.02 -4.47
C PRO A 33 58.49 -32.42 -4.42
N ALA A 34 58.33 -31.36 -3.62
CA ALA A 34 57.09 -30.63 -3.49
C ALA A 34 56.79 -29.87 -4.79
N LEU A 35 55.91 -30.45 -5.62
CA LEU A 35 55.21 -29.69 -6.66
C LEU A 35 54.38 -28.63 -5.95
N HIS A 36 54.88 -27.39 -5.95
CA HIS A 36 54.16 -26.22 -5.49
C HIS A 36 53.00 -25.96 -6.47
N SER A 37 51.91 -26.72 -6.34
CA SER A 37 50.64 -26.30 -6.90
C SER A 37 50.20 -25.07 -6.12
N LYS A 38 50.43 -23.89 -6.70
CA LYS A 38 49.80 -22.65 -6.22
C LYS A 38 48.29 -22.81 -6.43
N LYS A 39 47.59 -23.34 -5.43
CA LYS A 39 46.13 -23.30 -5.38
C LYS A 39 45.72 -21.82 -5.44
N PRO A 40 44.83 -21.41 -6.36
CA PRO A 40 44.33 -20.04 -6.34
C PRO A 40 43.63 -19.82 -4.99
N ALA A 41 44.02 -18.75 -4.30
CA ALA A 41 43.38 -18.35 -3.06
C ALA A 41 41.92 -18.03 -3.34
N LEU A 42 41.02 -18.98 -3.08
CA LEU A 42 39.59 -18.74 -3.01
C LEU A 42 39.39 -17.65 -1.95
N SER A 43 38.94 -16.48 -2.37
CA SER A 43 38.57 -15.40 -1.44
C SER A 43 37.36 -15.89 -0.65
N TYR A 44 37.60 -16.49 0.52
CA TYR A 44 36.55 -16.85 1.46
C TYR A 44 35.95 -15.56 2.01
N LYS A 45 34.80 -15.14 1.46
CA LYS A 45 33.99 -14.11 2.11
C LYS A 45 33.52 -14.71 3.45
N PRO A 46 33.77 -14.06 4.60
CA PRO A 46 33.36 -14.59 5.88
C PRO A 46 31.83 -14.65 5.93
N ASN A 47 31.28 -15.70 6.51
CA ASN A 47 29.85 -15.78 6.79
C ASN A 47 29.45 -14.60 7.69
N PRO A 48 28.30 -13.96 7.47
CA PRO A 48 27.81 -12.91 8.35
C PRO A 48 27.58 -13.50 9.75
N ILE A 49 28.21 -12.89 10.74
CA ILE A 49 28.17 -13.32 12.14
C ILE A 49 27.59 -12.18 12.97
N GLN A 50 26.54 -12.47 13.73
CA GLN A 50 25.99 -11.55 14.71
C GLN A 50 26.70 -11.76 16.06
N VAL A 51 27.16 -10.66 16.66
CA VAL A 51 27.75 -10.66 18.01
C VAL A 51 26.71 -10.13 18.99
N TYR A 52 26.32 -10.92 19.98
CA TYR A 52 25.29 -10.52 20.95
C TYR A 52 25.85 -9.80 22.17
N THR A 53 27.06 -10.18 22.60
CA THR A 53 27.63 -9.76 23.87
C THR A 53 29.02 -9.17 23.65
N ARG A 54 29.42 -8.19 24.47
CA ARG A 54 30.79 -7.63 24.49
C ARG A 54 31.86 -8.71 24.76
N ASN A 55 31.45 -9.86 25.32
CA ASN A 55 32.27 -11.03 25.62
C ASN A 55 32.52 -11.93 24.40
N GLY A 56 31.99 -11.60 23.22
CA GLY A 56 32.34 -12.28 21.98
C GLY A 56 31.44 -13.47 21.61
N ASP A 57 30.27 -13.61 22.23
CA ASP A 57 29.28 -14.61 21.81
C ASP A 57 28.80 -14.31 20.40
N LYS A 58 29.06 -15.25 19.49
CA LYS A 58 28.84 -15.14 18.05
C LYS A 58 27.84 -16.20 17.60
N ARG A 59 26.83 -15.80 16.83
CA ARG A 59 26.00 -16.75 16.05
C ARG A 59 26.15 -16.45 14.57
N ILE A 60 26.25 -17.52 13.78
CA ILE A 60 26.14 -17.43 12.32
C ILE A 60 24.73 -16.92 12.03
N MET A 61 24.63 -15.82 11.28
CA MET A 61 23.35 -15.24 10.94
C MET A 61 22.73 -16.09 9.83
N ASP A 62 21.51 -16.57 10.04
CA ASP A 62 20.75 -17.22 8.99
C ASP A 62 20.48 -16.20 7.87
N ASP A 63 20.45 -16.65 6.61
CA ASP A 63 19.98 -15.84 5.50
C ASP A 63 18.64 -15.24 5.90
N SER A 64 18.44 -13.92 5.69
CA SER A 64 17.38 -13.05 6.24
C SER A 64 15.90 -13.50 6.12
N GLY A 65 15.61 -14.74 5.71
CA GLY A 65 14.26 -15.27 5.49
C GLY A 65 13.59 -14.67 4.26
N LEU A 66 14.14 -13.57 3.74
CA LEU A 66 13.70 -12.87 2.55
C LEU A 66 14.17 -13.62 1.31
N ILE A 67 13.59 -14.79 1.10
CA ILE A 67 13.72 -15.52 -0.14
C ILE A 67 13.00 -14.69 -1.20
N ARG A 68 13.71 -14.35 -2.28
CA ARG A 68 13.17 -13.73 -3.50
C ARG A 68 12.20 -14.68 -4.21
N LYS A 69 11.07 -15.03 -3.58
CA LYS A 69 10.06 -15.96 -4.11
C LYS A 69 9.30 -15.40 -5.31
N TYR A 70 9.15 -14.07 -5.37
CA TYR A 70 8.36 -13.39 -6.38
C TYR A 70 9.15 -12.41 -7.25
N VAL A 71 10.48 -12.42 -7.20
CA VAL A 71 11.31 -11.52 -8.02
C VAL A 71 11.19 -11.85 -9.51
N TYR A 72 10.89 -13.10 -9.84
CA TYR A 72 10.65 -13.54 -11.22
C TYR A 72 9.17 -13.45 -11.64
N LYS A 73 8.30 -12.84 -10.82
CA LYS A 73 6.90 -12.63 -11.21
C LYS A 73 6.87 -11.62 -12.37
N PRO A 74 6.13 -11.87 -13.47
CA PRO A 74 6.14 -10.99 -14.65
C PRO A 74 5.61 -9.57 -14.39
N ASP A 75 4.83 -9.41 -13.32
CA ASP A 75 4.27 -8.16 -12.82
C ASP A 75 4.95 -7.68 -11.52
N TYR A 76 6.13 -8.22 -11.19
CA TYR A 76 6.93 -7.71 -10.08
C TYR A 76 7.26 -6.24 -10.31
N GLY A 77 6.92 -5.39 -9.33
CA GLY A 77 7.07 -3.93 -9.42
C GLY A 77 6.01 -3.21 -10.27
N LYS A 78 5.08 -3.93 -10.93
CA LYS A 78 3.98 -3.30 -11.67
C LYS A 78 2.79 -3.07 -10.76
N THR A 79 2.13 -1.92 -10.91
CA THR A 79 0.88 -1.63 -10.21
C THR A 79 -0.24 -2.56 -10.69
N PRO A 80 -0.94 -3.28 -9.80
CA PRO A 80 -1.99 -4.19 -10.19
C PRO A 80 -3.20 -3.44 -10.75
N LYS A 81 -3.89 -4.07 -11.72
CA LYS A 81 -5.01 -3.45 -12.44
C LYS A 81 -6.16 -2.99 -11.53
N CYS A 82 -6.38 -3.67 -10.41
CA CYS A 82 -7.42 -3.30 -9.44
C CYS A 82 -7.19 -1.90 -8.83
N VAL A 83 -5.93 -1.48 -8.67
CA VAL A 83 -5.61 -0.14 -8.15
C VAL A 83 -5.93 0.93 -9.18
N LEU A 84 -5.68 0.65 -10.47
CA LEU A 84 -6.04 1.56 -11.55
C LEU A 84 -7.56 1.67 -11.69
N LEU A 85 -8.28 0.54 -11.71
CA LEU A 85 -9.74 0.52 -11.81
C LEU A 85 -10.40 1.31 -10.67
N LYS A 86 -9.89 1.19 -9.45
CA LYS A 86 -10.41 1.95 -8.30
C LYS A 86 -10.25 3.46 -8.47
N LYS A 87 -9.18 3.94 -9.11
CA LYS A 87 -8.99 5.38 -9.36
C LYS A 87 -10.01 5.90 -10.35
N TYR A 88 -10.17 5.23 -11.50
CA TYR A 88 -11.16 5.62 -12.50
C TYR A 88 -12.58 5.70 -11.94
N LEU A 89 -12.99 4.72 -11.13
CA LEU A 89 -14.33 4.74 -10.51
C LEU A 89 -14.50 5.89 -9.52
N LEU A 90 -13.46 6.24 -8.76
CA LEU A 90 -13.50 7.39 -7.85
C LEU A 90 -13.53 8.72 -8.61
N ASP A 91 -12.80 8.83 -9.72
CA ASP A 91 -12.76 10.04 -10.55
C ASP A 91 -14.13 10.29 -11.21
N GLU A 92 -14.81 9.23 -11.70
CA GLU A 92 -16.17 9.33 -12.24
C GLU A 92 -17.19 9.79 -11.18
N ASP A 93 -17.13 9.21 -9.97
CA ASP A 93 -18.00 9.60 -8.85
C ASP A 93 -17.77 11.06 -8.42
N GLU A 94 -16.52 11.53 -8.44
CA GLU A 94 -16.18 12.91 -8.09
C GLU A 94 -16.69 13.91 -9.14
N GLU A 95 -16.53 13.64 -10.43
CA GLU A 95 -17.09 14.50 -11.48
C GLU A 95 -18.61 14.60 -11.39
N ASP A 96 -19.30 13.48 -11.19
CA ASP A 96 -20.75 13.47 -11.09
C ASP A 96 -21.25 14.19 -9.83
N ARG A 97 -20.51 14.08 -8.71
CA ARG A 97 -20.80 14.85 -7.51
C ARG A 97 -20.65 16.34 -7.77
N LEU A 98 -19.55 16.76 -8.39
CA LEU A 98 -19.29 18.17 -8.74
C LEU A 98 -20.35 18.75 -9.66
N LYS A 99 -20.81 17.99 -10.67
CA LYS A 99 -21.90 18.40 -11.57
C LYS A 99 -23.21 18.61 -10.82
N ARG A 100 -23.55 17.73 -9.87
CA ARG A 100 -24.76 17.87 -9.05
C ARG A 100 -24.68 19.07 -8.11
N GLU A 101 -23.54 19.29 -7.46
CA GLU A 101 -23.32 20.45 -6.58
C GLU A 101 -23.41 21.77 -7.36
N ALA A 102 -22.82 21.83 -8.55
CA ALA A 102 -22.92 23.00 -9.43
C ALA A 102 -24.36 23.27 -9.88
N ALA A 103 -25.11 22.22 -10.25
CA ALA A 103 -26.51 22.34 -10.63
C ALA A 103 -27.39 22.84 -9.47
N GLN A 104 -27.16 22.35 -8.25
CA GLN A 104 -27.88 22.82 -7.06
C GLN A 104 -27.63 24.29 -6.76
N LYS A 105 -26.36 24.74 -6.80
CA LYS A 105 -26.02 26.15 -6.59
C LYS A 105 -26.65 27.05 -7.65
N ALA A 106 -26.62 26.63 -8.91
CA ALA A 106 -27.26 27.37 -9.99
C ALA A 106 -28.78 27.50 -9.77
N GLN A 107 -29.42 26.44 -9.27
CA GLN A 107 -30.84 26.48 -8.93
C GLN A 107 -31.12 27.43 -7.75
N GLU A 108 -30.31 27.37 -6.69
CA GLU A 108 -30.43 28.24 -5.52
C GLU A 108 -30.29 29.73 -5.91
N GLU A 109 -29.32 30.06 -6.78
CA GLU A 109 -29.15 31.43 -7.30
C GLU A 109 -30.36 31.92 -8.11
N GLN A 110 -30.96 31.03 -8.93
CA GLN A 110 -32.17 31.35 -9.69
C GLN A 110 -33.37 31.58 -8.77
N GLU A 111 -33.56 30.73 -7.77
CA GLU A 111 -34.65 30.86 -6.80
C GLU A 111 -34.52 32.16 -5.98
N ALA A 112 -33.32 32.48 -5.50
CA ALA A 112 -33.03 33.72 -4.79
C ALA A 112 -33.29 34.95 -5.67
N SER A 113 -32.90 34.89 -6.94
CA SER A 113 -33.15 35.98 -7.90
C SER A 113 -34.65 36.18 -8.14
N LEU A 114 -35.40 35.08 -8.30
CA LEU A 114 -36.85 35.11 -8.50
C LEU A 114 -37.57 35.67 -7.27
N GLU A 115 -37.15 35.26 -6.07
CA GLU A 115 -37.70 35.78 -4.82
C GLU A 115 -37.42 37.27 -4.64
N GLY A 116 -36.18 37.70 -4.90
CA GLY A 116 -35.82 39.11 -4.92
C GLY A 116 -36.67 39.93 -5.89
N LEU A 117 -36.96 39.36 -7.07
CA LEU A 117 -37.86 39.99 -8.02
C LEU A 117 -39.28 40.10 -7.44
N LYS A 118 -39.89 38.99 -7.00
CA LYS A 118 -41.24 38.98 -6.40
C LYS A 118 -41.38 40.03 -5.29
N ASN A 119 -40.38 40.17 -4.43
CA ASN A 119 -40.41 41.15 -3.34
C ASN A 119 -40.39 42.60 -3.86
N LYS A 120 -39.61 42.90 -4.91
CA LYS A 120 -39.65 44.23 -5.56
C LYS A 120 -41.02 44.57 -6.12
N TRP A 121 -41.67 43.60 -6.78
CA TRP A 121 -43.02 43.81 -7.33
C TRP A 121 -44.07 43.98 -6.24
N LYS A 122 -44.02 43.17 -5.18
CA LYS A 122 -44.88 43.35 -4.01
C LYS A 122 -44.72 44.73 -3.40
N TYR A 123 -43.48 45.17 -3.19
CA TYR A 123 -43.20 46.48 -2.62
C TYR A 123 -43.74 47.62 -3.49
N LYS A 124 -43.57 47.54 -4.81
CA LYS A 124 -44.15 48.51 -5.74
C LYS A 124 -45.68 48.58 -5.61
N LEU A 125 -46.34 47.42 -5.55
CA LEU A 125 -47.79 47.35 -5.42
C LEU A 125 -48.29 47.94 -4.09
N TYR A 126 -47.57 47.71 -2.99
CA TYR A 126 -47.87 48.33 -1.70
C TYR A 126 -47.80 49.86 -1.76
N LEU A 127 -46.76 50.41 -2.39
CA LEU A 127 -46.62 51.87 -2.54
C LEU A 127 -47.73 52.47 -3.42
N GLU A 128 -48.09 51.79 -4.51
CA GLU A 128 -49.16 52.23 -5.41
C GLU A 128 -50.51 52.24 -4.69
N GLN A 129 -50.79 51.19 -3.91
CA GLN A 129 -52.00 51.12 -3.09
C GLN A 129 -52.03 52.23 -2.03
N GLU A 130 -50.92 52.55 -1.38
CA GLU A 130 -50.85 53.62 -0.38
C GLU A 130 -51.05 55.00 -1.01
N MET A 131 -50.55 55.22 -2.24
CA MET A 131 -50.83 56.43 -3.01
C MET A 131 -52.31 56.56 -3.40
N ASP A 132 -52.96 55.47 -3.79
CA ASP A 132 -54.40 55.48 -4.14
C ASP A 132 -55.27 55.91 -2.95
N HIS A 133 -54.94 55.47 -1.73
CA HIS A 133 -55.67 55.86 -0.51
C HIS A 133 -55.48 57.35 -0.19
N VAL A 134 -54.24 57.86 -0.34
CA VAL A 134 -53.94 59.30 -0.13
C VAL A 134 -54.65 60.17 -1.17
N GLU A 135 -54.73 59.73 -2.42
CA GLU A 135 -55.46 60.46 -3.47
C GLU A 135 -56.97 60.49 -3.22
N GLU A 136 -57.55 59.40 -2.71
CA GLU A 136 -58.98 59.34 -2.38
C GLU A 136 -59.33 60.26 -1.20
N ASP A 137 -58.48 60.31 -0.17
CA ASP A 137 -58.61 61.24 0.95
C ASP A 137 -58.56 62.72 0.49
N ILE A 138 -57.68 63.05 -0.46
CA ILE A 138 -57.58 64.40 -1.03
C ILE A 138 -58.83 64.74 -1.86
N ARG A 139 -59.38 63.79 -2.62
CA ARG A 139 -60.60 64.02 -3.43
C ARG A 139 -61.86 64.21 -2.57
N ASN A 140 -61.85 63.72 -1.34
CA ASN A 140 -62.98 63.78 -0.41
C ASN A 140 -62.95 65.01 0.53
N LEU A 141 -61.93 65.88 0.42
CA LEU A 141 -61.82 67.20 1.08
C LEU A 141 -62.38 68.33 0.21
#